data_AF-A0A0V1F5A3-F1
#
_entry.id   AF-A0A0V1F5A3-F1
#
_cell.length_a   1.000
_cell.length_b   1.000
_cell.length_c   1.000
_cell.angle_alpha   90.00
_cell.angle_beta   90.00
_cell.angle_gamma   90.00
#
_symmetry.space_group_name_H-M   'P 1'
#
loop_
_entity.id
_entity.type
_entity.pdbx_description
1 polymer ?
#
loop_
_entity_poly.entity_id
_entity_poly.type
_entity_poly.pdbx_seq_one_letter_code
_entity_poly.pdbx_strand_id
1 'polypeptide(L)'
;MTRISMNNLTTQQSQDFRLLDCDNRTILPTNVSIRISVTSADVIHRWTIPALRIKIDAIPGRINSTTSESILPGIIYGQCSELCGVNHRFIPIAIEFTTISAFKS
;
A
#
# COMPACT_ATOMS: atom_id res chain seq x y z
N MET A 1 -3.71 32.79 -3.04
CA MET A 1 -3.58 32.71 -1.56
C MET A 1 -4.96 32.35 -1.01
N THR A 2 -5.37 31.10 -1.19
CA THR A 2 -6.73 30.68 -0.85
C THR A 2 -6.71 30.16 0.59
N ARG A 3 -7.38 30.87 1.49
CA ARG A 3 -7.56 30.49 2.90
C ARG A 3 -8.34 29.17 2.95
N ILE A 4 -7.70 28.10 3.41
CA ILE A 4 -8.40 26.87 3.79
C ILE A 4 -8.86 27.05 5.24
N SER A 5 -10.17 27.15 5.41
CA SER A 5 -10.86 27.16 6.69
C SER A 5 -10.61 25.83 7.41
N MET A 6 -10.05 25.91 8.62
CA MET A 6 -10.06 24.79 9.57
C MET A 6 -11.49 24.58 10.04
N ASN A 7 -12.16 23.55 9.53
CA ASN A 7 -13.43 23.10 10.07
C ASN A 7 -13.27 21.70 10.66
N ASN A 8 -13.29 21.67 12.01
CA ASN A 8 -13.79 20.64 12.92
C ASN A 8 -13.70 19.16 12.50
N LEU A 9 -12.75 18.49 13.15
CA LEU A 9 -12.63 17.04 13.31
C LEU A 9 -13.87 16.48 14.02
N THR A 10 -14.87 16.01 13.29
CA THR A 10 -15.87 15.06 13.80
C THR A 10 -16.59 14.44 12.61
N THR A 11 -16.68 13.11 12.60
CA THR A 11 -17.23 12.22 11.54
C THR A 11 -16.39 12.08 10.26
N GLN A 12 -15.29 11.33 10.32
CA GLN A 12 -14.78 10.66 9.12
C GLN A 12 -15.76 9.55 8.74
N GLN A 13 -16.72 9.86 7.87
CA GLN A 13 -17.25 8.82 6.98
C GLN A 13 -16.04 8.17 6.30
N SER A 14 -15.94 6.85 6.32
CA SER A 14 -14.96 6.12 5.52
C SER A 14 -15.22 6.46 4.06
N GLN A 15 -14.55 7.49 3.57
CA GLN A 15 -14.53 7.80 2.14
C GLN A 15 -13.67 6.73 1.50
N ASP A 16 -14.31 5.59 1.20
CA ASP A 16 -13.66 4.51 0.48
C ASP A 16 -13.24 5.04 -0.88
N PHE A 17 -11.92 5.11 -1.10
CA PHE A 17 -11.40 5.58 -2.36
C PHE A 17 -11.74 4.56 -3.44
N ARG A 18 -12.56 4.98 -4.41
CA ARG A 18 -12.99 4.15 -5.53
C ARG A 18 -11.78 3.53 -6.25
N LEU A 19 -11.70 2.19 -6.23
CA LEU A 19 -10.65 1.35 -6.86
C LEU A 19 -9.26 1.42 -6.22
N LEU A 20 -9.11 2.06 -5.05
CA LEU A 20 -7.84 2.15 -4.33
C LEU A 20 -7.83 1.37 -3.02
N ASP A 21 -8.98 1.20 -2.38
CA ASP A 21 -9.07 0.44 -1.13
C ASP A 21 -9.19 -1.07 -1.37
N CYS A 22 -8.79 -1.86 -0.38
CA CYS A 22 -8.85 -3.32 -0.38
C CYS A 22 -9.65 -3.81 0.83
N ASP A 23 -10.36 -4.93 0.67
CA ASP A 23 -11.09 -5.56 1.79
C ASP A 23 -10.17 -5.93 2.95
N ASN A 24 -8.98 -6.45 2.61
CA ASN A 24 -7.94 -6.80 3.56
C ASN A 24 -6.68 -5.99 3.26
N ARG A 25 -6.32 -5.10 4.18
CA ARG A 25 -5.10 -4.30 4.09
C ARG A 25 -3.94 -5.06 4.71
N THR A 26 -2.75 -4.86 4.15
CA THR A 26 -1.52 -5.41 4.75
C THR A 26 -1.14 -4.55 5.95
N ILE A 27 -1.23 -5.09 7.15
CA ILE A 27 -0.85 -4.38 8.38
C ILE A 27 0.65 -4.56 8.64
N LEU A 28 1.37 -3.48 8.87
CA LEU A 28 2.81 -3.48 9.15
C LEU A 28 3.16 -2.57 10.34
N PRO A 29 4.21 -2.88 11.12
CA PRO A 29 4.63 -2.01 12.21
C PRO A 29 5.35 -0.75 11.72
N THR A 30 5.18 0.37 12.42
CA THR A 30 5.98 1.59 12.27
C THR A 30 7.37 1.46 12.89
N ASN A 31 8.33 2.26 12.40
CA ASN A 31 9.73 2.33 12.88
C ASN A 31 10.46 0.99 12.88
N VAL A 32 10.12 0.12 11.92
CA VAL A 32 10.79 -1.16 11.71
C VAL A 32 11.16 -1.27 10.25
N SER A 33 12.42 -1.63 10.00
CA SER A 33 12.89 -1.95 8.66
C SER A 33 12.35 -3.31 8.21
N ILE A 34 11.48 -3.32 7.21
CA ILE A 34 10.78 -4.52 6.73
C ILE A 34 11.33 -4.87 5.34
N ARG A 35 11.70 -6.14 5.15
CA ARG A 35 12.02 -6.68 3.83
C ARG A 35 10.75 -7.19 3.17
N ILE A 36 10.38 -6.55 2.08
CA ILE A 36 9.27 -6.96 1.22
C ILE A 36 9.86 -7.83 0.11
N SER A 37 9.34 -9.04 -0.06
CA SER A 37 9.71 -9.95 -1.14
C SER A 37 8.50 -10.22 -2.01
N VAL A 38 8.62 -10.00 -3.32
CA VAL A 38 7.52 -10.03 -4.27
C VAL A 38 7.86 -11.00 -5.41
N THR A 39 6.89 -11.83 -5.77
CA THR A 39 6.90 -12.71 -6.95
C THR A 39 5.48 -12.80 -7.50
N SER A 40 5.30 -13.42 -8.66
CA SER A 40 3.99 -13.68 -9.24
C SER A 40 3.73 -15.17 -9.41
N ALA A 41 2.47 -15.56 -9.39
CA ALA A 41 2.03 -16.93 -9.64
C ALA A 41 1.58 -17.15 -11.11
N ASP A 42 1.29 -16.08 -11.86
CA ASP A 42 0.71 -16.16 -13.20
C ASP A 42 1.48 -15.36 -14.25
N VAL A 43 1.23 -14.06 -14.37
CA VAL A 43 1.85 -13.13 -15.33
C VAL A 43 2.69 -12.10 -14.59
N ILE A 44 3.37 -11.22 -15.30
CA ILE A 44 4.14 -10.16 -14.65
C ILE A 44 3.16 -9.13 -14.07
N HIS A 45 3.31 -8.84 -12.78
CA HIS A 45 2.70 -7.70 -12.12
C HIS A 45 3.81 -6.76 -11.65
N ARG A 46 3.43 -5.59 -11.12
CA ARG A 46 4.40 -4.69 -10.50
C ARG A 46 3.82 -4.02 -9.27
N TRP A 47 4.35 -4.42 -8.13
CA TRP A 47 3.95 -3.95 -6.83
C TRP A 47 4.50 -2.54 -6.59
N THR A 48 3.61 -1.56 -6.54
CA THR A 48 3.98 -0.14 -6.53
C THR A 48 3.30 0.60 -5.41
N ILE A 49 4.08 1.25 -4.56
CA ILE A 49 3.60 2.11 -3.48
C ILE A 49 4.38 3.44 -3.57
N PRO A 50 3.78 4.47 -4.18
CA PRO A 50 4.45 5.75 -4.40
C PRO A 50 4.91 6.43 -3.11
N ALA A 51 4.13 6.34 -2.03
CA ALA A 51 4.46 6.94 -0.75
C ALA A 51 5.76 6.39 -0.12
N LEU A 52 6.04 5.09 -0.34
CA LEU A 52 7.30 4.45 0.07
C LEU A 52 8.39 4.55 -0.99
N ARG A 53 8.11 5.16 -2.15
CA ARG A 53 8.99 5.20 -3.33
C ARG A 53 9.39 3.81 -3.82
N ILE A 54 8.50 2.82 -3.67
CA ILE A 54 8.75 1.44 -4.09
C ILE A 54 8.00 1.16 -5.37
N LYS A 55 8.71 0.56 -6.32
CA LYS A 55 8.19 0.01 -7.56
C LYS A 55 9.01 -1.23 -7.88
N ILE A 56 8.44 -2.41 -7.67
CA ILE A 56 9.15 -3.69 -7.80
C ILE A 56 8.34 -4.68 -8.63
N ASP A 57 9.02 -5.34 -9.57
CA ASP A 57 8.37 -6.26 -10.50
C ASP A 57 8.11 -7.60 -9.80
N ALA A 58 6.90 -8.12 -9.96
CA ALA A 58 6.49 -9.44 -9.53
C ALA A 58 6.55 -10.38 -10.75
N ILE A 59 7.63 -11.16 -10.86
CA ILE A 59 7.90 -12.00 -12.03
C ILE A 59 7.72 -13.48 -11.63
N PRO A 60 6.98 -14.29 -12.40
CA PRO A 60 6.87 -15.72 -12.14
C PRO A 60 8.24 -16.39 -12.11
N GLY A 61 8.50 -17.20 -11.08
CA GLY A 61 9.78 -17.91 -10.91
C GLY A 61 10.97 -17.05 -10.45
N ARG A 62 10.75 -15.77 -10.12
CA ARG A 62 11.77 -14.86 -9.55
C ARG A 62 11.23 -14.13 -8.33
N ILE A 63 11.99 -14.14 -7.24
CA ILE A 63 11.70 -13.36 -6.04
C ILE A 63 12.54 -12.10 -6.08
N ASN A 64 11.88 -10.94 -6.20
CA ASN A 64 12.52 -9.64 -6.06
C ASN A 64 12.25 -9.11 -4.66
N SER A 65 13.26 -8.55 -3.98
CA SER A 65 13.11 -8.03 -2.62
C SER A 65 13.58 -6.59 -2.51
N THR A 66 12.90 -5.81 -1.67
CA THR A 66 13.31 -4.46 -1.28
C THR A 66 13.10 -4.26 0.22
N THR A 67 13.74 -3.25 0.78
CA THR A 67 13.58 -2.87 2.19
C THR A 67 12.78 -1.57 2.27
N SER A 68 11.84 -1.49 3.20
CA SER A 68 11.01 -0.32 3.43
C SER A 68 10.83 -0.06 4.92
N GLU A 69 10.64 1.20 5.27
CA GLU A 69 10.30 1.63 6.63
C GLU A 69 9.29 2.77 6.53
N SER A 70 8.34 2.82 7.46
CA SER A 70 7.48 3.98 7.68
C SER A 70 7.62 4.45 9.11
N ILE A 71 7.82 5.76 9.28
CA ILE A 71 7.93 6.40 10.60
C ILE A 71 6.54 6.75 11.14
N LEU A 72 5.61 7.07 10.25
CA LEU A 72 4.28 7.55 10.60
C LEU A 72 3.25 6.42 10.52
N PRO A 73 2.31 6.35 11.48
CA PRO A 73 1.16 5.46 11.37
C PRO A 73 0.18 6.00 10.33
N GLY A 74 -0.62 5.11 9.74
CA GLY A 74 -1.65 5.45 8.78
C GLY A 74 -1.71 4.52 7.58
N ILE A 75 -2.66 4.79 6.70
CA ILE A 75 -2.91 3.96 5.51
C ILE A 75 -2.24 4.61 4.30
N ILE A 76 -1.51 3.82 3.54
CA ILE A 76 -0.94 4.22 2.26
C ILE A 76 -1.43 3.30 1.16
N TYR A 77 -1.59 3.88 -0.02
CA TYR A 77 -2.16 3.20 -1.18
C TYR A 77 -1.14 3.04 -2.31
N GLY A 78 -1.37 2.02 -3.11
CA GLY A 78 -0.61 1.63 -4.27
C GLY A 78 -1.49 0.92 -5.28
N GLN A 79 -0.95 0.70 -6.47
CA GLN A 79 -1.63 -0.04 -7.53
C GLN A 79 -0.61 -0.86 -8.33
N CYS A 80 -1.08 -1.87 -9.05
CA CYS A 80 -0.25 -2.52 -10.06
C CYS A 80 0.16 -1.52 -11.15
N SER A 81 1.44 -1.48 -11.52
CA SER A 81 1.94 -0.60 -12.59
C SER A 81 2.64 -1.34 -13.74
N GLU A 82 2.21 -2.59 -13.99
CA GLU A 82 2.59 -3.41 -15.14
C GLU A 82 1.35 -4.10 -15.72
N LEU A 83 1.18 -4.05 -17.04
CA LEU A 83 -0.05 -4.53 -17.69
C LEU A 83 -0.19 -6.05 -17.50
N CYS A 84 -1.18 -6.46 -16.71
CA CYS A 84 -1.35 -7.84 -16.27
C CYS A 84 -2.71 -8.47 -16.68
N GLY A 85 -3.40 -7.91 -17.67
CA GLY A 85 -4.66 -8.42 -18.21
C GLY A 85 -5.85 -7.47 -18.07
N VAL A 86 -7.07 -7.98 -18.28
CA VAL A 86 -8.32 -7.18 -18.36
C VAL A 86 -8.57 -6.39 -17.08
N ASN A 87 -8.30 -7.00 -15.92
CA ASN A 87 -8.55 -6.39 -14.62
C ASN A 87 -7.34 -5.65 -14.04
N HIS A 88 -6.35 -5.29 -14.88
CA HIS A 88 -5.11 -4.65 -14.44
C HIS A 88 -5.31 -3.40 -13.56
N ARG A 89 -6.37 -2.62 -13.79
CA ARG A 89 -6.69 -1.43 -12.98
C ARG A 89 -7.35 -1.74 -11.64
N PHE A 90 -7.88 -2.94 -11.46
CA PHE A 90 -8.74 -3.33 -10.33
C PHE A 90 -8.00 -4.20 -9.30
N ILE A 91 -6.68 -4.06 -9.22
CA ILE A 91 -5.82 -4.75 -8.24
C ILE A 91 -5.05 -3.72 -7.40
N PRO A 92 -5.75 -3.05 -6.46
CA PRO A 92 -5.12 -2.08 -5.57
C PRO A 92 -4.23 -2.75 -4.51
N ILE A 93 -3.40 -1.93 -3.89
CA ILE A 93 -2.55 -2.30 -2.76
C ILE A 93 -2.83 -1.27 -1.66
N ALA A 94 -3.22 -1.74 -0.48
CA ALA A 94 -3.41 -0.90 0.70
C ALA A 94 -2.55 -1.46 1.85
N ILE A 95 -1.70 -0.62 2.42
CA ILE A 95 -0.89 -0.94 3.60
C ILE A 95 -1.31 -0.04 4.74
N GLU A 96 -1.54 -0.63 5.91
CA GLU A 96 -1.79 0.09 7.14
C GLU A 96 -0.58 -0.03 8.06
N PHE A 97 0.00 1.10 8.44
CA PHE A 97 1.09 1.15 9.41
C PHE A 97 0.54 1.41 10.82
N THR A 98 0.81 0.47 11.73
CA THR A 98 0.33 0.49 13.12
C THR A 98 1.50 0.41 14.10
N THR A 99 1.23 0.60 15.39
CA THR A 99 2.27 0.40 16.42
C THR A 99 2.62 -1.08 16.56
N ILE A 100 3.84 -1.37 17.03
CA ILE A 100 4.31 -2.76 17.24
C ILE A 100 3.36 -3.55 18.16
N SER A 101 2.72 -2.90 19.14
CA SER A 101 1.75 -3.55 20.02
C SER A 101 0.49 -3.99 19.27
N ALA A 102 -0.06 -3.13 18.40
CA ALA A 102 -1.24 -3.42 17.60
C ALA A 102 -0.95 -4.42 16.47
N PHE A 103 0.28 -4.48 15.96
CA PHE A 103 0.68 -5.47 14.97
C PHE A 103 0.76 -6.91 15.54
N LYS A 104 1.04 -7.04 16.84
CA LYS A 104 1.24 -8.35 17.51
C LYS A 104 -0.04 -8.95 18.10
N SER A 105 -1.10 -8.16 18.25
CA SER A 105 -2.39 -8.60 18.79
C SER A 105 -3.14 -9.45 17.79
#